data_AF-A0A256GA47-F1
#
_entry.id   AF-A0A256GA47-F1
#
_cell.length_a   1.000
_cell.length_b   1.000
_cell.length_c   1.000
_cell.angle_alpha   90.00
_cell.angle_beta   90.00
_cell.angle_gamma   90.00
#
_symmetry.space_group_name_H-M   'P 1'
#
loop_
_entity.id
_entity.type
_entity.pdbx_description
1 polymer ?
#
loop_
_entity_poly.entity_id
_entity_poly.type
_entity_poly.pdbx_seq_one_letter_code
_entity_poly.pdbx_strand_id
1 'polypeptide(L)'
;MPEQNAVKAYLANEDEMLAVTARSIVLEFPNGDMVEICWEPPHASDRRPLAIEIWGGRRCGHENPAALADRFTTLSVQPSAANLVMVRPQSYPRRQAEG
;
A
#
# COMPACT_ATOMS: atom_id res chain seq x y z
N MET A 1 -24.90 2.65 13.02
CA MET A 1 -23.63 2.44 13.74
C MET A 1 -22.55 2.35 12.68
N PRO A 2 -21.46 3.15 12.71
CA PRO A 2 -20.32 2.88 11.85
C PRO A 2 -19.83 1.45 12.15
N GLU A 3 -19.61 0.64 11.13
CA GLU A 3 -19.05 -0.71 11.31
C GLU A 3 -17.68 -0.56 12.00
N GLN A 4 -17.58 -0.99 13.25
CA GLN A 4 -16.42 -0.72 14.11
C GLN A 4 -15.14 -1.42 13.62
N ASN A 5 -15.22 -2.24 12.57
CA ASN A 5 -14.14 -3.05 12.02
C ASN A 5 -13.77 -2.70 10.56
N ALA A 6 -14.18 -1.53 10.07
CA ALA A 6 -13.90 -1.12 8.70
C ALA A 6 -12.80 -0.05 8.63
N VAL A 7 -11.77 -0.29 7.81
CA VAL A 7 -10.79 0.75 7.44
C VAL A 7 -11.46 1.75 6.50
N LYS A 8 -11.27 3.04 6.78
CA LYS A 8 -11.66 4.14 5.90
C LYS A 8 -10.39 4.80 5.37
N ALA A 9 -10.37 5.08 4.07
CA ALA A 9 -9.26 5.79 3.46
C ALA A 9 -9.63 7.24 3.16
N TYR A 10 -8.62 8.11 3.26
CA TYR A 10 -8.72 9.52 2.94
C TYR A 10 -7.50 9.94 2.13
N LEU A 11 -7.69 10.81 1.14
CA LEU A 11 -6.60 11.58 0.53
C LEU A 11 -6.46 12.86 1.36
N ALA A 12 -5.26 13.13 1.87
CA ALA A 12 -5.00 14.27 2.74
C ALA A 12 -3.97 15.22 2.10
N ASN A 13 -4.27 16.52 2.17
CA ASN A 13 -3.34 17.62 1.91
C ASN A 13 -3.04 18.35 3.25
N GLU A 14 -2.43 19.54 3.20
CA GLU A 14 -2.01 20.28 4.41
C GLU A 14 -3.16 20.51 5.41
N ASP A 15 -4.32 20.98 4.93
CA ASP A 15 -5.48 21.31 5.79
C ASP A 15 -6.76 20.54 5.42
N GLU A 16 -6.73 19.75 4.34
CA GLU A 16 -7.92 19.13 3.77
C GLU A 16 -7.81 17.61 3.74
N MET A 17 -8.93 16.93 4.00
CA MET A 17 -9.06 15.48 3.88
C MET A 17 -10.30 15.11 3.07
N LEU A 18 -10.12 14.32 2.02
CA LEU A 18 -11.17 13.78 1.18
C LEU A 18 -11.37 12.29 1.45
N ALA A 19 -12.55 11.90 1.91
CA ALA A 19 -12.91 10.50 2.11
C ALA A 19 -12.99 9.75 0.77
N VAL A 20 -12.37 8.58 0.69
CA VAL A 20 -12.40 7.71 -0.49
C VAL A 20 -13.16 6.43 -0.21
N THR A 21 -14.16 6.15 -1.03
CA THR A 21 -14.86 4.86 -1.04
C THR A 21 -14.15 3.92 -2.02
N ALA A 22 -13.16 3.18 -1.53
CA ALA A 22 -12.42 2.19 -2.30
C ALA A 22 -12.02 0.98 -1.42
N ARG A 23 -11.61 -0.11 -2.07
CA ARG A 23 -11.00 -1.29 -1.40
C ARG A 23 -9.48 -1.24 -1.37
N SER A 24 -8.89 -0.34 -2.15
CA SER A 24 -7.46 -0.08 -2.20
C SER A 24 -7.15 1.31 -2.78
N ILE A 25 -5.93 1.79 -2.55
CA ILE A 25 -5.31 2.95 -3.18
C ILE A 25 -4.08 2.50 -3.96
N VAL A 26 -3.98 2.89 -5.22
CA VAL A 26 -2.78 2.66 -6.06
C VAL A 26 -2.00 3.96 -6.16
N LEU A 27 -0.70 3.90 -5.88
CA LEU A 27 0.24 5.00 -6.04
C LEU A 27 1.26 4.63 -7.11
N GLU A 28 1.50 5.53 -8.06
CA GLU A 28 2.49 5.37 -9.12
C GLU A 28 3.70 6.28 -8.85
N PHE A 29 4.90 5.70 -8.94
CA PHE A 29 6.17 6.41 -8.81
C PHE A 29 6.58 7.00 -10.17
N PRO A 30 7.43 8.03 -10.19
CA PRO A 30 7.87 8.66 -11.44
C PRO A 30 8.56 7.74 -12.46
N ASN A 31 9.05 6.58 -12.03
CA ASN A 31 9.66 5.56 -12.90
C ASN A 31 8.66 4.53 -13.44
N GLY A 32 7.36 4.73 -13.20
CA GLY A 32 6.27 3.84 -13.62
C GLY A 32 6.02 2.65 -12.70
N ASP A 33 6.83 2.47 -11.65
CA ASP A 33 6.56 1.46 -10.64
C ASP A 33 5.32 1.82 -9.82
N MET A 34 4.57 0.81 -9.39
CA MET A 34 3.36 1.01 -8.61
C MET A 34 3.45 0.38 -7.23
N VAL A 35 2.70 0.92 -6.29
CA VAL A 35 2.41 0.29 -4.99
C VAL A 35 0.91 0.39 -4.73
N GLU A 36 0.32 -0.67 -4.20
CA GLU A 36 -1.09 -0.71 -3.85
C GLU A 36 -1.26 -0.93 -2.35
N ILE A 37 -2.03 -0.05 -1.70
CA ILE A 37 -2.44 -0.16 -0.29
C ILE A 37 -3.85 -0.70 -0.26
N CYS A 38 -4.05 -1.88 0.32
CA CYS A 38 -5.34 -2.57 0.38
C CYS A 38 -5.84 -2.69 1.81
N TRP A 39 -7.16 -2.70 1.98
CA TRP A 39 -7.82 -3.08 3.22
C TRP A 39 -9.09 -3.86 2.87
N GLU A 40 -9.12 -5.12 3.28
CA GLU A 40 -10.34 -5.93 3.18
C GLU A 40 -10.89 -6.18 4.58
N PRO A 41 -12.22 -6.23 4.73
CA PRO A 41 -12.81 -6.73 5.96
C PRO A 41 -12.23 -8.12 6.24
N PRO A 42 -11.68 -8.37 7.44
CA PRO A 42 -11.16 -9.68 7.77
C PRO A 42 -12.24 -10.73 7.58
N HIS A 43 -11.87 -11.89 7.04
CA HIS A 43 -12.80 -13.02 6.91
C HIS A 43 -13.35 -13.36 8.31
N ALA A 44 -14.59 -13.87 8.42
CA ALA A 44 -15.21 -14.15 9.71
C ALA A 44 -14.40 -15.14 10.59
N SER A 45 -13.50 -15.91 9.98
CA SER A 45 -12.60 -16.85 10.64
C SER A 45 -11.20 -16.29 10.93
N ASP A 46 -10.87 -15.10 10.41
CA ASP A 46 -9.58 -14.46 10.62
C ASP A 46 -9.56 -13.79 12.00
N ARG A 47 -8.66 -14.29 12.86
CA ARG A 47 -8.49 -13.79 14.23
C ARG A 47 -7.42 -12.71 14.34
N ARG A 48 -6.76 -12.35 13.24
CA ARG A 48 -5.74 -11.31 13.25
C ARG A 48 -6.38 -9.94 13.52
N PRO A 49 -5.68 -9.04 14.22
CA PRO A 49 -6.13 -7.65 14.32
C PRO A 49 -6.31 -7.02 12.94
N LEU A 50 -7.21 -6.04 12.85
CA LEU A 50 -7.41 -5.25 11.63
C LEU A 50 -6.09 -4.64 11.17
N ALA A 51 -5.75 -4.85 9.89
CA ALA A 51 -4.50 -4.39 9.30
C ALA A 51 -4.74 -3.88 7.87
N ILE A 52 -3.78 -3.10 7.38
CA ILE A 52 -3.65 -2.78 5.96
C ILE A 52 -2.58 -3.67 5.33
N GLU A 53 -2.68 -3.89 4.03
CA GLU A 53 -1.68 -4.61 3.25
C GLU A 53 -1.04 -3.67 2.23
N ILE A 54 0.25 -3.81 1.99
CA ILE A 54 0.98 -3.02 0.98
C ILE A 54 1.60 -3.98 -0.03
N TRP A 55 1.21 -3.84 -1.28
CA TRP A 55 1.61 -4.68 -2.40
C TRP A 55 2.50 -3.90 -3.35
N GLY A 56 3.61 -4.50 -3.76
CA GLY A 56 4.45 -3.94 -4.82
C GLY A 56 3.87 -4.29 -6.18
N GLY A 57 3.50 -3.29 -6.97
CA GLY A 57 2.64 -3.45 -8.15
C GLY A 57 1.16 -3.36 -7.81
N ARG A 58 0.31 -4.05 -8.58
CA ARG A 58 -1.14 -4.14 -8.37
C ARG A 58 -1.57 -5.55 -7.98
N ARG A 59 -2.49 -5.67 -7.03
CA ARG A 59 -3.08 -6.93 -6.58
C ARG A 59 -4.06 -7.46 -7.64
N CYS A 60 -3.71 -8.57 -8.30
CA CYS A 60 -4.64 -9.29 -9.18
C CYS A 60 -5.47 -10.30 -8.36
N GLY A 61 -6.77 -10.09 -8.25
CA GLY A 61 -7.66 -10.94 -7.45
C GLY A 61 -7.99 -12.33 -8.04
N HIS A 62 -7.61 -12.61 -9.29
CA HIS A 62 -8.09 -13.80 -10.02
C HIS A 62 -7.05 -14.56 -10.86
N GLU A 63 -5.75 -14.30 -10.73
CA GLU A 63 -4.77 -14.80 -11.71
C GLU A 63 -3.79 -15.85 -11.21
N ASN A 64 -3.35 -16.68 -12.17
CA ASN A 64 -2.40 -17.77 -12.02
C ASN A 64 -1.09 -17.28 -11.38
N PRO A 65 -0.60 -17.90 -10.29
CA PRO A 65 0.62 -17.51 -9.58
C PRO A 65 1.86 -17.36 -10.47
N ALA A 66 1.94 -18.10 -11.58
CA ALA A 66 3.06 -18.02 -12.52
C ALA A 66 3.12 -16.69 -13.31
N ALA A 67 2.00 -15.99 -13.51
CA ALA A 67 1.93 -14.71 -14.20
C ALA A 67 2.17 -13.51 -13.25
N LEU A 68 2.48 -13.78 -11.97
CA LEU A 68 2.65 -12.75 -10.97
C LEU A 68 4.10 -12.22 -10.88
N ALA A 69 5.10 -13.04 -11.24
CA ALA A 69 6.51 -12.69 -11.13
C ALA A 69 6.91 -11.45 -11.95
N ASP A 70 6.28 -11.24 -13.11
CA ASP A 70 6.57 -10.10 -14.01
C ASP A 70 5.79 -8.82 -13.65
N ARG A 71 4.91 -8.85 -12.63
CA ARG A 71 4.02 -7.74 -12.28
C ARG A 71 4.19 -7.20 -10.87
N PHE A 72 5.09 -7.81 -10.10
CA PHE A 72 5.41 -7.33 -8.76
C PHE A 72 6.66 -6.45 -8.77
N THR A 73 6.50 -5.24 -8.29
CA THR A 73 7.61 -4.35 -7.98
C THR A 73 8.17 -4.74 -6.61
N THR A 74 9.44 -5.14 -6.52
CA THR A 74 10.04 -5.40 -5.20
C THR A 74 10.06 -4.13 -4.36
N LEU A 75 9.58 -4.20 -3.11
CA LEU A 75 9.53 -3.07 -2.20
C LEU A 75 10.69 -3.10 -1.20
N SER A 76 11.24 -1.92 -0.91
CA SER A 76 12.10 -1.66 0.24
C SER A 76 11.27 -0.99 1.34
N VAL A 77 11.22 -1.63 2.51
CA VAL A 77 10.60 -1.07 3.72
C VAL A 77 11.70 -0.71 4.70
N GLN A 78 11.77 0.56 5.11
CA GLN A 78 12.84 1.08 5.96
C GLN A 78 12.25 1.89 7.12
N PRO A 79 12.73 1.72 8.36
CA PRO A 79 12.38 2.64 9.44
C PRO A 79 12.89 4.04 9.10
N SER A 80 12.10 5.08 9.40
CA SER A 80 12.47 6.47 9.13
C SER A 80 12.53 7.32 10.41
N ALA A 81 11.46 7.36 11.20
CA ALA A 81 11.42 8.08 12.48
C ALA A 81 10.30 7.55 13.38
N ALA A 82 10.51 7.45 14.70
CA ALA A 82 9.51 6.96 15.65
C ALA A 82 8.79 5.68 15.18
N ASN A 83 7.54 5.77 14.73
CA ASN A 83 6.71 4.69 14.17
C ASN A 83 6.49 4.79 12.64
N LEU A 84 7.19 5.69 11.96
CA LEU A 84 7.15 5.88 10.51
C LEU A 84 8.02 4.87 9.78
N VAL A 85 7.45 4.23 8.77
CA VAL A 85 8.15 3.42 7.78
C VAL A 85 8.08 4.07 6.41
N MET A 86 9.20 4.06 5.69
CA MET A 86 9.25 4.40 4.27
C MET A 86 9.06 3.15 3.44
N VAL A 87 8.16 3.22 2.47
CA VAL A 87 7.93 2.16 1.47
C VAL A 87 8.23 2.73 0.09
N ARG A 88 9.06 2.04 -0.69
CA ARG A 88 9.44 2.46 -2.05
C ARG A 88 9.80 1.26 -2.94
N PRO A 89 9.67 1.37 -4.27
CA PRO A 89 10.25 0.43 -5.21
C PRO A 89 11.76 0.29 -4.99
N GLN A 90 12.28 -0.92 -5.05
CA GLN A 90 13.71 -1.20 -4.90
C GLN A 90 14.51 -0.62 -6.07
N SER A 91 13.93 -0.64 -7.27
CA SER A 91 14.39 -0.01 -8.51
C SER A 91 14.52 1.51 -8.40
N TYR A 92 13.82 2.16 -7.46
CA TYR A 92 13.92 3.61 -7.29
C TYR A 92 15.26 3.97 -6.62
N PRO A 93 16.14 4.70 -7.31
CA PRO A 93 17.47 4.99 -6.77
C PRO A 93 17.36 5.68 -5.42
N ARG A 94 18.19 5.25 -4.45
CA ARG A 94 18.47 6.13 -3.31
C ARG A 94 19.11 7.36 -3.94
N ARG A 95 18.51 8.55 -3.80
CA ARG A 95 19.30 9.77 -4.01
C ARG A 95 20.55 9.58 -3.18
N GLN A 96 21.73 9.60 -3.82
CA GLN A 96 22.95 9.82 -3.07
C GLN A 96 22.70 11.10 -2.30
N ALA A 97 22.87 11.06 -0.98
CA ALA A 97 22.94 12.29 -0.22
C ALA A 97 24.05 13.13 -0.89
N GLU A 98 23.66 14.20 -1.57
CA GLU A 98 24.64 15.18 -2.04
C GLU A 98 25.29 15.79 -0.79
N GLY A 99 26.62 15.65 -0.71
CA GLY A 99 27.56 16.54 -0.04
C GLY A 99 27.29 16.92 1.40
#